data_AF-A0A958KMB1-F1
#
_entry.id   AF-A0A958KMB1-F1
#
_cell.length_a   1.000
_cell.length_b   1.000
_cell.length_c   1.000
_cell.angle_alpha   90.00
_cell.angle_beta   90.00
_cell.angle_gamma   90.00
#
_symmetry.space_group_name_H-M   'P 1'
#
loop_
_entity.id
_entity.type
_entity.pdbx_description
1 polymer ?
#
loop_
_entity_poly.entity_id
_entity_poly.type
_entity_poly.pdbx_seq_one_letter_code
_entity_poly.pdbx_strand_id
1 'polypeptide(L)'
;MKTPTDVYNTLQIALAHVEDLKIYKSVTEYIEPLEHVTDKRPEDVFQRSVQVLAILKDISTSTKSGEVELPTTPDLIKPRDIYQSAIKVVRVLESIKRRLGVAAQVEPSKAAVRISPSHVYREIDRLDRELKLLHHAFC
;
A
#
# COMPACT_ATOMS: atom_id res chain seq x y z
N MET A 1 18.04 -8.99 -8.05
CA MET A 1 17.39 -9.54 -6.85
C MET A 1 16.61 -8.41 -6.17
N LYS A 2 15.42 -8.64 -5.62
CA LYS A 2 14.66 -7.61 -4.88
C LYS A 2 14.86 -7.77 -3.38
N THR A 3 15.02 -6.66 -2.68
CA THR A 3 15.37 -6.58 -1.26
C THR A 3 14.18 -6.07 -0.42
N PRO A 4 14.17 -6.28 0.91
CA PRO A 4 13.19 -5.65 1.78
C PRO A 4 13.15 -4.12 1.64
N THR A 5 14.30 -3.49 1.40
CA THR A 5 14.41 -2.05 1.13
C THR A 5 13.66 -1.64 -0.13
N ASP A 6 13.72 -2.43 -1.21
CA ASP A 6 12.96 -2.14 -2.44
C ASP A 6 11.46 -2.16 -2.19
N VAL A 7 10.99 -3.15 -1.41
CA VAL A 7 9.56 -3.26 -1.05
C VAL A 7 9.15 -2.08 -0.18
N TYR A 8 9.93 -1.77 0.85
CA TYR A 8 9.67 -0.64 1.74
C TYR A 8 9.56 0.67 0.98
N ASN A 9 10.53 0.98 0.12
CA ASN A 9 10.50 2.21 -0.68
C ASN A 9 9.27 2.25 -1.61
N THR A 10 8.84 1.10 -2.13
CA THR A 10 7.62 1.00 -2.93
C THR A 10 6.36 1.28 -2.09
N LEU A 11 6.32 0.81 -0.85
CA LEU A 11 5.23 1.11 0.08
C LEU A 11 5.19 2.59 0.48
N GLN A 12 6.34 3.27 0.59
CA GLN A 12 6.38 4.72 0.82
C GLN A 12 5.75 5.51 -0.34
N ILE A 13 5.94 5.06 -1.59
CA ILE A 13 5.25 5.63 -2.76
C ILE A 13 3.73 5.43 -2.64
N ALA A 14 3.30 4.22 -2.25
CA ALA A 14 1.89 3.95 -2.04
C ALA A 14 1.28 4.85 -0.94
N LEU A 15 1.99 5.01 0.19
CA LEU A 15 1.55 5.89 1.29
C LEU A 15 1.44 7.34 0.85
N ALA A 16 2.39 7.85 0.06
CA ALA A 16 2.30 9.21 -0.49
C ALA A 16 1.06 9.39 -1.37
N HIS A 17 0.73 8.40 -2.21
CA HIS A 17 -0.51 8.43 -3.00
C HIS A 17 -1.78 8.37 -2.17
N VAL A 18 -1.77 7.59 -1.09
CA VAL A 18 -2.90 7.56 -0.15
C VAL A 18 -3.08 8.91 0.52
N GLU A 19 -1.98 9.56 0.93
CA GLU A 19 -2.04 10.89 1.54
C GLU A 19 -2.58 11.94 0.55
N ASP A 20 -2.14 11.93 -0.71
CA ASP A 20 -2.70 12.80 -1.75
C ASP A 20 -4.22 12.61 -1.90
N LEU A 21 -4.71 11.36 -1.82
CA LEU A 21 -6.13 11.03 -1.90
C LEU A 21 -6.89 11.42 -0.63
N LYS A 22 -6.29 11.28 0.55
CA LYS A 22 -6.86 11.76 1.82
C LYS A 22 -7.02 13.28 1.80
N ILE A 23 -6.02 14.02 1.33
CA ILE A 23 -6.10 15.48 1.13
C ILE A 23 -7.26 15.82 0.19
N TYR A 24 -7.35 15.14 -0.97
CA TYR A 24 -8.45 15.35 -1.92
C TYR A 24 -9.84 15.08 -1.30
N LYS A 25 -9.93 14.12 -0.37
CA LYS A 25 -11.18 13.75 0.32
C LYS A 25 -11.39 14.47 1.65
N SER A 26 -10.50 15.38 2.05
CA SER A 26 -10.51 16.05 3.36
C SER A 26 -10.54 15.07 4.55
N VAL A 27 -9.91 13.91 4.41
CA VAL A 27 -9.74 12.93 5.50
C VAL A 27 -8.56 13.38 6.36
N THR A 28 -8.82 13.78 7.60
CA THR A 28 -7.83 14.38 8.51
C THR A 28 -7.35 13.45 9.61
N GLU A 29 -7.97 12.27 9.73
CA GLU A 29 -7.62 11.28 10.73
C GLU A 29 -6.17 10.80 10.53
N TYR A 30 -5.42 10.81 11.63
CA TYR A 30 -4.05 10.34 11.69
C TYR A 30 -3.98 8.93 12.28
N ILE A 31 -3.15 8.09 11.67
CA ILE A 31 -2.89 6.73 12.13
C ILE A 31 -1.45 6.66 12.65
N GLU A 32 -1.33 6.44 13.95
CA GLU A 32 -0.04 6.13 14.54
C GLU A 32 0.53 4.80 14.00
N PRO A 33 1.80 4.79 13.54
CA PRO A 33 2.49 3.57 13.18
C PRO A 33 2.57 2.59 14.37
N LEU A 34 2.52 1.30 14.09
CA LEU A 34 2.76 0.29 15.14
C LEU A 34 4.21 0.40 15.65
N GLU A 35 4.38 0.67 16.93
CA GLU A 35 5.72 0.85 17.52
C GLU A 35 6.55 -0.43 17.50
N HIS A 36 5.93 -1.58 17.72
CA HIS A 36 6.62 -2.86 17.89
C HIS A 36 6.00 -3.97 17.05
N VAL A 37 6.70 -4.35 15.98
CA VAL A 37 6.37 -5.50 15.15
C VAL A 37 7.61 -6.39 15.08
N THR A 38 7.53 -7.59 15.63
CA THR A 38 8.62 -8.58 15.60
C THR A 38 8.19 -9.85 14.87
N ASP A 39 9.19 -10.67 14.49
CA ASP A 39 9.00 -12.05 14.02
C ASP A 39 8.13 -12.21 12.76
N LYS A 40 8.04 -11.17 11.93
CA LYS A 40 7.28 -11.21 10.68
C LYS A 40 8.03 -11.91 9.57
N ARG A 41 7.28 -12.69 8.82
CA ARG A 41 7.76 -13.50 7.69
C ARG A 41 7.27 -12.91 6.35
N PRO A 42 7.93 -13.25 5.24
CA PRO A 42 7.48 -12.86 3.89
C PRO A 42 5.99 -13.15 3.63
N GLU A 43 5.48 -14.27 4.13
CA GLU A 43 4.09 -14.71 4.00
C GLU A 43 3.13 -13.70 4.64
N ASP A 44 3.46 -13.19 5.83
CA ASP A 44 2.64 -12.20 6.54
C ASP A 44 2.51 -10.90 5.72
N VAL A 45 3.62 -10.47 5.12
CA VAL A 45 3.66 -9.27 4.28
C VAL A 45 2.84 -9.47 3.01
N PHE A 46 2.96 -10.64 2.37
CA PHE A 46 2.17 -10.96 1.18
C PHE A 46 0.68 -11.04 1.50
N GLN A 47 0.30 -11.69 2.59
CA GLN A 47 -1.11 -11.75 2.99
C GLN A 47 -1.68 -10.35 3.24
N ARG A 48 -0.91 -9.46 3.87
CA ARG A 48 -1.34 -8.07 4.07
C ARG A 48 -1.45 -7.31 2.75
N SER A 49 -0.57 -7.57 1.77
CA SER A 49 -0.66 -6.92 0.45
C SER A 49 -1.90 -7.34 -0.34
N VAL A 50 -2.35 -8.59 -0.18
CA VAL A 50 -3.62 -9.07 -0.75
C VAL A 50 -4.81 -8.31 -0.15
N GLN A 51 -4.82 -8.10 1.17
CA GLN A 51 -5.88 -7.34 1.86
C GLN A 51 -5.93 -5.89 1.38
N VAL A 52 -4.77 -5.23 1.27
CA VAL A 52 -4.64 -3.90 0.70
C VAL A 52 -5.22 -3.83 -0.72
N LEU A 53 -4.91 -4.81 -1.58
CA LEU A 53 -5.43 -4.87 -2.94
C LEU A 53 -6.95 -5.10 -2.99
N ALA A 54 -7.51 -5.83 -2.02
CA ALA A 54 -8.96 -6.01 -1.92
C ALA A 54 -9.67 -4.69 -1.61
N ILE A 55 -9.16 -3.89 -0.64
CA ILE A 55 -9.72 -2.57 -0.35
C ILE A 55 -9.61 -1.65 -1.58
N LEU A 56 -8.46 -1.67 -2.25
CA LEU A 56 -8.25 -0.86 -3.46
C LEU A 56 -9.15 -1.28 -4.62
N LYS A 57 -9.53 -2.56 -4.71
CA LYS A 57 -10.52 -3.03 -5.68
C LYS A 57 -11.85 -2.32 -5.47
N ASP A 58 -12.33 -2.25 -4.22
CA ASP A 58 -13.60 -1.61 -3.89
C ASP A 58 -13.58 -0.10 -4.16
N ILE A 59 -12.48 0.57 -3.80
CA ILE A 59 -12.27 1.99 -4.14
C ILE A 59 -12.25 2.18 -5.65
N SER A 60 -11.48 1.36 -6.38
CA SER A 60 -11.36 1.46 -7.85
C SER A 60 -12.69 1.25 -8.56
N THR A 61 -13.53 0.34 -8.06
CA THR A 61 -14.90 0.15 -8.55
C THR A 61 -15.74 1.40 -8.31
N SER A 62 -15.69 1.97 -7.10
CA SER A 62 -16.44 3.17 -6.73
C SER A 62 -16.02 4.40 -7.55
N THR A 63 -14.74 4.53 -7.88
CA THR A 63 -14.19 5.63 -8.69
C THR A 63 -14.20 5.37 -10.19
N LYS A 64 -14.60 4.16 -10.63
CA LYS A 64 -14.55 3.72 -12.04
C LYS A 64 -13.13 3.88 -12.63
N SER A 65 -12.13 3.42 -11.88
CA SER A 65 -10.70 3.56 -12.19
C SER A 65 -10.07 2.33 -12.84
N GLY A 66 -10.88 1.29 -13.08
CA GLY A 66 -10.47 0.04 -13.72
C GLY A 66 -10.66 -1.18 -12.83
N GLU A 67 -10.42 -2.35 -13.39
CA GLU A 67 -10.49 -3.61 -12.67
C GLU A 67 -9.18 -3.87 -11.90
N VAL A 68 -9.31 -4.38 -10.68
CA VAL A 68 -8.19 -4.80 -9.83
C VAL A 68 -8.26 -6.30 -9.66
N GLU A 69 -7.33 -7.00 -10.29
CA GLU A 69 -7.15 -8.44 -10.08
C GLU A 69 -6.44 -8.68 -8.75
N LEU A 70 -6.88 -9.68 -7.98
CA LEU A 70 -6.14 -10.11 -6.78
C LEU A 70 -5.08 -11.15 -7.18
N PRO A 71 -3.87 -11.11 -6.60
CA PRO A 71 -2.86 -12.12 -6.90
C PRO A 71 -3.28 -13.47 -6.29
N THR A 72 -3.04 -14.55 -7.02
CA THR A 72 -3.15 -15.90 -6.47
C THR A 72 -2.01 -16.14 -5.49
N THR A 73 -2.30 -16.77 -4.35
CA THR A 73 -1.27 -17.15 -3.38
C THR A 73 -0.40 -18.28 -3.94
N PRO A 74 0.92 -18.08 -4.14
CA PRO A 74 1.80 -19.17 -4.55
C PRO A 74 2.13 -20.09 -3.36
N ASP A 75 2.52 -21.33 -3.64
CA ASP A 75 2.89 -22.33 -2.62
C ASP A 75 4.09 -21.89 -1.75
N LEU A 76 4.97 -21.07 -2.32
CA LEU A 76 6.13 -20.50 -1.63
C LEU A 76 6.25 -19.01 -1.97
N ILE A 77 6.07 -18.16 -0.95
CA ILE A 77 6.21 -16.70 -1.09
C ILE A 77 7.68 -16.31 -1.20
N LYS A 78 8.06 -15.65 -2.29
CA LYS A 78 9.39 -15.09 -2.50
C LYS A 78 9.37 -13.56 -2.37
N PRO A 79 10.51 -12.91 -2.07
CA PRO A 79 10.60 -11.44 -2.03
C PRO A 79 10.11 -10.75 -3.31
N ARG A 80 10.23 -11.42 -4.46
CA ARG A 80 9.72 -10.94 -5.75
C ARG A 80 8.19 -10.80 -5.74
N ASP A 81 7.48 -11.74 -5.14
CA ASP A 81 6.00 -11.77 -5.14
C ASP A 81 5.46 -10.61 -4.31
N ILE A 82 6.09 -10.36 -3.15
CA ILE A 82 5.80 -9.21 -2.30
C ILE A 82 6.07 -7.91 -3.06
N TYR A 83 7.23 -7.79 -3.69
CA TYR A 83 7.57 -6.59 -4.46
C TYR A 83 6.59 -6.34 -5.62
N GLN A 84 6.17 -7.40 -6.32
CA GLN A 84 5.16 -7.31 -7.38
C GLN A 84 3.80 -6.86 -6.83
N SER A 85 3.39 -7.37 -5.67
CA SER A 85 2.16 -6.91 -5.01
C SER A 85 2.23 -5.43 -4.62
N ALA A 86 3.37 -4.96 -4.08
CA ALA A 86 3.58 -3.55 -3.75
C ALA A 86 3.54 -2.64 -4.99
N ILE A 87 4.16 -3.05 -6.11
CA ILE A 87 4.03 -2.31 -7.39
C ILE A 87 2.58 -2.24 -7.84
N LYS A 88 1.84 -3.34 -7.72
CA LYS A 88 0.43 -3.39 -8.13
C LYS A 88 -0.41 -2.40 -7.32
N VAL A 89 -0.17 -2.33 -6.01
CA VAL A 89 -0.78 -1.33 -5.13
C VAL A 89 -0.53 0.10 -5.62
N VAL A 90 0.74 0.46 -5.90
CA VAL A 90 1.09 1.78 -6.45
C VAL A 90 0.35 2.07 -7.75
N ARG A 91 0.35 1.12 -8.69
CA ARG A 91 -0.30 1.30 -10.01
C ARG A 91 -1.81 1.52 -9.89
N VAL A 92 -2.47 0.82 -8.98
CA VAL A 92 -3.91 0.98 -8.75
C VAL A 92 -4.19 2.36 -8.15
N LEU A 93 -3.42 2.78 -7.14
CA LEU A 93 -3.51 4.11 -6.55
C LEU A 93 -3.27 5.22 -7.58
N GLU A 94 -2.26 5.09 -8.43
CA GLU A 94 -2.02 6.02 -9.53
C GLU A 94 -3.21 6.08 -10.51
N SER A 95 -3.82 4.93 -10.83
CA SER A 95 -5.00 4.90 -11.70
C SER A 95 -6.18 5.64 -11.07
N ILE A 96 -6.40 5.45 -9.77
CA ILE A 96 -7.41 6.16 -8.99
C ILE A 96 -7.14 7.67 -9.02
N LYS A 97 -5.92 8.10 -8.70
CA LYS A 97 -5.51 9.51 -8.74
C LYS A 97 -5.72 10.13 -10.13
N ARG A 98 -5.24 9.47 -11.19
CA ARG A 98 -5.41 9.94 -12.58
C ARG A 98 -6.89 10.10 -12.94
N ARG A 99 -7.72 9.13 -12.56
CA ARG A 99 -9.16 9.15 -12.83
C ARG A 99 -9.88 10.32 -12.14
N LEU A 100 -9.43 10.67 -10.94
CA LEU A 100 -9.99 11.75 -10.11
C LEU A 100 -9.35 13.12 -10.38
N GLY A 101 -8.29 13.19 -11.20
CA GLY A 101 -7.54 14.43 -11.45
C GLY A 101 -6.69 14.90 -10.27
N VAL A 102 -6.29 14.00 -9.37
CA VAL A 102 -5.49 14.33 -8.19
C VAL A 102 -4.01 14.41 -8.55
N ALA A 103 -3.44 15.62 -8.45
CA ALA A 103 -2.00 15.84 -8.60
C ALA A 103 -1.22 15.28 -7.41
N ALA A 104 0.08 15.03 -7.60
CA ALA A 104 0.97 14.71 -6.49
C ALA A 104 1.23 15.95 -5.64
N GLN A 105 1.07 15.80 -4.32
CA GLN A 105 1.32 16.85 -3.33
C GLN A 105 2.32 16.37 -2.26
N VAL A 106 2.39 15.05 -2.03
CA VAL A 106 3.26 14.43 -1.04
C VAL A 106 4.38 13.65 -1.71
N GLU A 107 5.61 13.93 -1.29
CA GLU A 107 6.80 13.22 -1.74
C GLU A 107 7.02 11.94 -0.90
N PRO A 108 7.37 10.81 -1.54
CA PRO A 108 7.63 9.57 -0.82
C PRO A 108 8.93 9.64 -0.02
N SER A 109 8.90 9.12 1.20
CA SER A 109 10.10 8.94 2.01
C SER A 109 10.96 7.78 1.48
N LYS A 110 12.29 7.90 1.63
CA LYS A 110 13.23 6.81 1.32
C LYS A 110 13.80 6.22 2.60
N ALA A 111 14.04 4.92 2.60
CA ALA A 111 14.72 4.26 3.70
C ALA A 111 16.13 4.86 3.92
N ALA A 112 16.37 5.38 5.11
CA ALA A 112 17.69 5.86 5.55
C ALA A 112 18.53 4.75 6.23
N VAL A 113 17.92 3.61 6.54
CA VAL A 113 18.51 2.51 7.32
C VAL A 113 18.23 1.16 6.68
N ARG A 114 18.91 0.12 7.18
CA ARG A 114 18.70 -1.26 6.73
C ARG A 114 17.28 -1.73 7.09
N ILE A 115 16.51 -2.13 6.08
CA ILE A 115 15.14 -2.59 6.24
C ILE A 115 15.09 -4.11 6.47
N SER A 116 14.24 -4.55 7.39
CA SER A 116 13.93 -5.95 7.71
C SER A 116 12.50 -6.28 7.27
N PRO A 117 12.09 -7.57 7.20
CA PRO A 117 10.71 -7.94 6.93
C PRO A 117 9.70 -7.31 7.90
N SER A 118 10.05 -7.15 9.18
CA SER A 118 9.19 -6.48 10.16
C SER A 118 8.95 -5.00 9.82
N HIS A 119 9.96 -4.30 9.33
CA HIS A 119 9.79 -2.92 8.85
C HIS A 119 8.82 -2.87 7.67
N VAL A 120 8.97 -3.79 6.70
CA VAL A 120 8.05 -3.87 5.56
C VAL A 120 6.62 -4.18 6.03
N TYR A 121 6.47 -5.14 6.95
CA TYR A 121 5.17 -5.48 7.51
C TYR A 121 4.50 -4.27 8.18
N ARG A 122 5.25 -3.52 8.98
CA ARG A 122 4.74 -2.31 9.64
C ARG A 122 4.21 -1.29 8.63
N GLU A 123 4.94 -1.05 7.55
CA GLU A 123 4.49 -0.10 6.53
C GLU A 123 3.26 -0.57 5.76
N ILE A 124 3.16 -1.86 5.45
CA ILE A 124 1.99 -2.37 4.74
C ILE A 124 0.75 -2.48 5.66
N ASP A 125 0.96 -2.69 6.96
CA ASP A 125 -0.10 -2.61 7.96
C ASP A 125 -0.61 -1.17 8.14
N ARG A 126 0.31 -0.19 8.20
CA ARG A 126 -0.05 1.23 8.18
C ARG A 126 -0.86 1.55 6.92
N LEU A 127 -0.39 1.12 5.75
CA LEU A 127 -1.08 1.35 4.48
C LEU A 127 -2.50 0.76 4.48
N ASP A 128 -2.68 -0.46 4.98
CA ASP A 128 -4.00 -1.09 5.14
C ASP A 128 -4.94 -0.23 6.00
N ARG A 129 -4.46 0.27 7.14
CA ARG A 129 -5.27 1.11 8.04
C ARG A 129 -5.62 2.46 7.39
N GLU A 130 -4.66 3.12 6.72
CA GLU A 130 -4.89 4.38 6.01
C GLU A 130 -5.89 4.20 4.86
N LEU A 131 -5.82 3.08 4.14
CA LEU A 131 -6.78 2.77 3.09
C LEU A 131 -8.17 2.46 3.62
N LYS A 132 -8.31 1.88 4.81
CA LYS A 132 -9.62 1.69 5.44
C LYS A 132 -10.31 3.03 5.73
N LEU A 133 -9.56 4.01 6.25
CA LEU A 133 -10.09 5.37 6.43
C LEU A 133 -10.52 5.96 5.09
N LEU A 134 -9.67 5.85 4.08
CA LEU A 134 -9.96 6.38 2.76
C LEU A 134 -11.17 5.69 2.11
N HIS A 135 -11.31 4.37 2.28
CA HIS A 135 -12.42 3.57 1.76
C HIS A 135 -13.77 4.10 2.26
N HIS A 136 -13.88 4.42 3.56
CA HIS A 136 -15.08 5.03 4.13
C HIS A 136 -15.41 6.42 3.54
N ALA A 137 -14.45 7.12 2.93
CA ALA A 137 -14.69 8.40 2.26
C ALA A 137 -15.09 8.26 0.78
N PHE A 138 -15.04 7.04 0.22
CA PHE A 138 -15.44 6.73 -1.16
C PHE A 138 -16.74 5.91 -1.26
N CYS A 139 -17.16 5.25 -0.19
CA CYS A 139 -18.36 4.42 -0.10
C CYS A 139 -19.36 5.01 0.88
#